data_AF-A0A2M8EDI1-F1
#
_entry.id   AF-A0A2M8EDI1-F1
#
_cell.length_a   1.000
_cell.length_b   1.000
_cell.length_c   1.000
_cell.angle_alpha   90.00
_cell.angle_beta   90.00
_cell.angle_gamma   90.00
#
_symmetry.space_group_name_H-M   'P 1'
#
loop_
_entity.id
_entity.type
_entity.pdbx_description
1 polymer ?
#
loop_
_entity_poly.entity_id
_entity_poly.type
_entity_poly.pdbx_seq_one_letter_code
_entity_poly.pdbx_strand_id
1 'polypeptide(L)' 'LGKNRWDCAGAFKIVAFDYGPMCVQAPAGIANLLRMGYPVSKIYYYRGGMLDWEGLGLTTVVGNRPLPKAPATQ' A
#
# COMPACT_ATOMS: atom_id res chain seq x y z
N LEU A 1 1.59 29.28 1.32
CA LEU A 1 1.19 27.84 1.18
C LEU A 1 1.81 27.32 -0.12
N GLY A 2 2.77 26.39 -0.03
CA GLY A 2 3.83 26.15 -1.04
C GLY A 2 3.45 25.37 -2.30
N LYS A 3 4.24 25.60 -3.37
CA LYS A 3 4.03 25.25 -4.79
C LYS A 3 4.23 23.76 -5.20
N ASN A 4 4.05 22.75 -4.32
CA ASN A 4 4.34 21.33 -4.64
C ASN A 4 3.30 20.33 -4.11
N ARG A 5 2.00 20.57 -4.30
CA ARG A 5 0.94 19.59 -4.00
C ARG A 5 0.40 18.98 -5.28
N TRP A 6 0.01 17.71 -5.23
CA TRP A 6 -0.61 17.02 -6.36
C TRP A 6 -1.97 17.61 -6.68
N ASP A 7 -2.28 17.74 -7.97
CA ASP A 7 -3.65 17.98 -8.43
C ASP A 7 -4.45 16.68 -8.29
N CYS A 8 -5.43 16.69 -7.38
CA CYS A 8 -6.22 15.53 -7.03
C CYS A 8 -7.67 15.61 -7.54
N ALA A 9 -7.96 16.48 -8.53
CA ALA A 9 -9.29 16.60 -9.12
C ALA A 9 -9.84 15.23 -9.59
N GLY A 10 -8.99 14.40 -10.20
CA GLY A 10 -9.30 13.05 -10.68
C GLY A 10 -8.93 11.90 -9.74
N ALA A 11 -8.61 12.15 -8.47
CA ALA A 11 -8.11 11.08 -7.59
C ALA A 11 -9.13 9.95 -7.38
N PHE A 12 -8.68 8.69 -7.37
CA PHE A 12 -9.52 7.51 -7.13
C PHE A 12 -9.67 7.20 -5.63
N LYS A 13 -10.63 6.35 -5.28
CA LYS A 13 -10.64 5.74 -3.95
C LYS A 13 -9.60 4.63 -3.92
N ILE A 14 -8.77 4.60 -2.88
CA ILE A 14 -7.74 3.57 -2.70
C ILE A 14 -7.96 2.83 -1.38
N VAL A 15 -7.60 1.55 -1.36
CA VAL A 15 -7.46 0.77 -0.14
C VAL A 15 -5.97 0.48 0.03
N ALA A 16 -5.38 1.02 1.09
CA ALA A 16 -4.00 0.72 1.47
C ALA A 16 -3.97 -0.48 2.43
N PHE A 17 -3.01 -1.37 2.23
CA PHE A 17 -2.75 -2.53 3.09
C PHE A 17 -1.26 -2.92 2.98
N ASP A 18 -0.76 -3.67 3.94
CA ASP A 18 0.56 -4.31 3.90
C ASP A 18 0.44 -5.77 4.38
N TYR A 19 1.46 -6.32 5.03
CA TYR A 19 1.39 -7.69 5.55
C TYR A 19 0.42 -7.83 6.73
N GLY A 20 0.26 -6.80 7.58
CA GLY A 20 -0.60 -6.90 8.75
C GLY A 20 -0.41 -5.76 9.74
N PRO A 21 -1.18 -5.74 10.85
CA PRO A 21 -1.29 -4.59 11.75
C PRO A 21 0.01 -4.17 12.45
N MET A 22 1.04 -5.02 12.43
CA MET A 22 2.36 -4.78 13.00
C MET A 22 3.31 -4.06 12.04
N CYS A 23 3.01 -4.04 10.75
CA CYS A 23 3.83 -3.39 9.75
C CYS A 23 3.58 -1.87 9.72
N VAL A 24 4.63 -1.12 9.40
CA VAL A 24 4.60 0.37 9.40
C VAL A 24 4.58 0.96 7.99
N GLN A 25 4.63 0.12 6.96
CA GLN A 25 4.77 0.58 5.58
C GLN A 25 3.48 1.20 5.05
N ALA A 26 2.32 0.57 5.27
CA ALA A 26 1.05 1.15 4.86
C ALA A 26 0.74 2.48 5.55
N PRO A 27 0.89 2.63 6.89
CA PRO A 27 0.74 3.93 7.56
C PRO A 27 1.69 5.02 7.04
N ALA A 28 2.96 4.68 6.78
CA ALA A 28 3.93 5.63 6.24
C ALA A 28 3.56 6.07 4.81
N GLY A 29 3.09 5.14 3.97
CA GLY A 29 2.58 5.43 2.63
C GLY A 29 1.38 6.38 2.66
N ILE A 30 0.39 6.11 3.52
CA ILE A 30 -0.78 6.98 3.71
C ILE A 30 -0.35 8.38 4.14
N ALA A 31 0.54 8.51 5.13
CA ALA A 31 1.03 9.81 5.59
C ALA A 31 1.71 10.62 4.47
N ASN A 32 2.47 9.95 3.60
CA ASN A 32 3.09 10.58 2.44
C ASN A 32 2.05 11.07 1.40
N LEU A 33 1.03 10.26 1.11
CA LEU A 33 -0.06 10.66 0.20
C LEU A 33 -0.78 11.90 0.73
N LEU A 34 -1.08 11.94 2.04
CA LEU A 34 -1.71 13.09 2.67
C LEU A 34 -0.83 14.35 2.58
N ARG A 35 0.48 14.22 2.83
CA ARG A 35 1.45 15.32 2.71
C ARG A 35 1.53 15.87 1.27
N MET A 36 1.33 15.00 0.27
CA MET A 36 1.30 15.37 -1.14
C MET A 36 -0.04 15.97 -1.59
N GLY A 37 -1.09 15.90 -0.75
CA GLY A 37 -2.39 16.51 -1.03
C GLY A 37 -3.48 15.53 -1.46
N TYR A 38 -3.24 14.21 -1.36
CA TYR A 38 -4.27 13.22 -1.67
C TYR A 38 -5.47 13.37 -0.71
N PRO A 39 -6.73 13.31 -1.19
CA PRO A 39 -7.88 13.56 -0.33
C PRO A 39 -8.05 12.46 0.72
N VAL A 40 -8.13 12.85 2.00
CA VAL A 40 -8.34 11.93 3.14
C VAL A 40 -9.58 11.05 2.92
N SER A 41 -10.67 11.64 2.43
CA SER A 41 -11.94 10.93 2.17
C SER A 41 -11.86 9.88 1.06
N LYS A 42 -10.75 9.81 0.33
CA LYS A 42 -10.50 8.82 -0.73
C LYS A 42 -9.51 7.73 -0.33
N ILE A 43 -9.03 7.73 0.91
CA ILE A 43 -8.10 6.71 1.42
C ILE A 43 -8.83 5.84 2.44
N TYR A 44 -8.86 4.54 2.19
CA TYR A 44 -9.30 3.52 3.14
C TYR A 44 -8.08 2.72 3.57
N TYR A 45 -8.01 2.36 4.86
CA TYR A 45 -6.91 1.59 5.40
C TYR A 45 -7.42 0.24 5.90
N TYR A 46 -7.04 -0.83 5.20
CA TYR A 46 -7.28 -2.18 5.66
C TYR A 46 -6.14 -2.62 6.56
N ARG A 47 -6.29 -2.32 7.86
CA ARG A 47 -5.25 -2.52 8.88
C ARG A 47 -4.84 -3.98 9.07
N GLY A 48 -5.75 -4.92 8.81
CA GLY A 48 -5.49 -6.35 8.94
C GLY A 48 -4.44 -6.89 7.98
N GLY A 49 -4.23 -6.20 6.85
CA GLY A 49 -3.25 -6.59 5.83
C GLY A 49 -3.48 -7.99 5.27
N MET A 50 -2.45 -8.54 4.65
CA MET A 50 -2.50 -9.91 4.10
C MET A 50 -2.72 -10.97 5.18
N LEU A 51 -2.24 -10.74 6.42
CA LEU A 51 -2.41 -11.65 7.55
C LEU A 51 -3.89 -11.94 7.83
N ASP A 52 -4.71 -10.89 8.00
CA ASP A 52 -6.15 -11.07 8.22
C ASP A 52 -6.84 -11.59 6.95
N TRP A 53 -6.42 -11.13 5.76
CA TRP A 53 -7.00 -11.55 4.50
C TRP A 53 -6.88 -13.06 4.26
N GLU A 54 -5.68 -13.60 4.46
CA GLU A 54 -5.38 -15.03 4.35
C GLU A 54 -6.00 -15.82 5.50
N GLY A 55 -5.96 -15.29 6.73
CA GLY A 55 -6.59 -15.92 7.89
C GLY A 55 -8.11 -16.09 7.77
N LEU A 56 -8.76 -15.19 7.02
CA LEU A 56 -10.19 -15.26 6.69
C LEU A 56 -10.49 -16.17 5.48
N GLY A 57 -9.47 -16.73 4.82
CA GLY A 57 -9.64 -17.57 3.63
C GLY A 57 -10.10 -16.81 2.39
N LEU A 58 -9.83 -15.51 2.31
CA LEU A 58 -10.16 -14.70 1.14
C LEU A 58 -9.22 -15.02 -0.04
N THR A 59 -9.68 -14.76 -1.26
CA THR A 59 -8.95 -15.11 -2.49
C THR A 59 -7.64 -14.34 -2.59
N THR A 60 -6.56 -15.03 -2.94
CA THR A 60 -5.25 -14.44 -3.23
C THR A 60 -4.81 -14.76 -4.66
N VAL A 61 -3.85 -13.99 -5.16
CA VAL A 61 -3.18 -14.24 -6.44
C VAL A 61 -1.68 -14.28 -6.21
N VAL A 62 -1.00 -15.30 -6.74
CA VAL A 62 0.46 -15.39 -6.66
C VAL A 62 1.07 -14.52 -7.75
N GLY A 63 1.92 -13.57 -7.37
CA GLY A 63 2.58 -12.69 -8.34
C GLY A 63 3.56 -13.46 -9.23
N ASN A 64 3.51 -13.22 -10.55
CA ASN A 64 4.44 -13.83 -11.51
C ASN A 64 5.78 -13.06 -11.60
N ARG A 65 6.26 -12.50 -10.49
CA ARG A 65 7.55 -11.79 -10.48
C ARG A 65 8.66 -12.84 -10.54
N PRO A 66 9.53 -12.82 -11.57
CA PRO A 66 10.67 -13.72 -11.61
C PRO A 66 11.53 -13.50 -10.35
N LEU A 67 11.88 -14.58 -9.67
CA LEU A 67 12.85 -14.50 -8.59
C LEU A 67 14.19 -14.02 -9.17
N PRO A 68 14.90 -13.11 -8.48
CA PRO A 68 16.28 -12.81 -8.84
C PRO A 68 17.07 -14.12 -8.96
N LYS A 69 17.88 -14.27 -10.01
CA LYS A 69 18.77 -15.44 -10.12
C LYS A 69 19.62 -15.47 -8.85
N ALA A 70 19.72 -16.64 -8.22
CA ALA A 70 20.61 -16.83 -7.09
C ALA A 70 22.01 -16.31 -7.45
N PRO A 71 22.70 -15.61 -6.55
CA PRO A 71 24.07 -15.20 -6.81
C PRO A 71 24.87 -16.46 -7.16
N ALA A 72 25.66 -16.39 -8.24
CA ALA A 72 26.56 -17.47 -8.58
C ALA A 72 27.46 -17.72 -7.37
N THR A 73 27.40 -18.93 -6.82
CA THR A 73 28.30 -19.38 -5.76
C THR A 73 29.73 -19.11 -6.23
N GLN A 74 30.47 -18.35 -5.44
CA GLN A 74 31.89 -18.11 -5.68
C GLN A 74 32.70 -19.37 -5.39
#